data_AF-A0A510K0E2-F1
#
_entry.id   AF-A0A510K0E2-F1
#
_cell.length_a   1.000
_cell.length_b   1.000
_cell.length_c   1.000
_cell.angle_alpha   90.00
_cell.angle_beta   90.00
_cell.angle_gamma   90.00
#
_symmetry.space_group_name_H-M   'P 1'
#
loop_
_entity.id
_entity.type
_entity.pdbx_description
1 polymer ?
#
loop_
_entity_poly.entity_id
_entity_poly.type
_entity_poly.pdbx_seq_one_letter_code
_entity_poly.pdbx_strand_id
1 'polypeptide(L)'
;MTVNMIITYPDYFAAAVPICEAYAYHEYARNSDETYKTNNIEVSAGGKNSAVSRFVETKKLWVTKEKIQKMKKTPVWFIAAADDEIVTPKKFSLPTYRDLLRAGADNAWYSYYENVVGTDVPNSRFPGHFSWIYFLNNQVEGVQNRDKIKNSKDTETFGFEPSNAGKGGSEKAKVNGKMFAMDEFSEENE
;
A
#
# COMPACT_ATOMS: atom_id res chain seq x y z
N MET A 1 10.15 -2.35 -5.03
CA MET A 1 10.80 -3.67 -5.24
C MET A 1 9.79 -4.81 -5.15
N THR A 2 9.13 -5.05 -4.00
CA THR A 2 8.18 -6.17 -3.80
C THR A 2 7.09 -6.28 -4.87
N VAL A 3 6.37 -5.19 -5.13
CA VAL A 3 5.31 -5.14 -6.16
C VAL A 3 5.85 -5.50 -7.55
N ASN A 4 7.06 -5.03 -7.89
CA ASN A 4 7.65 -5.35 -9.18
C ASN A 4 7.99 -6.85 -9.29
N MET A 5 8.46 -7.48 -8.21
CA MET A 5 8.78 -8.91 -8.21
C MET A 5 7.56 -9.78 -8.49
N ILE A 6 6.41 -9.52 -7.85
CA ILE A 6 5.18 -10.30 -8.07
C ILE A 6 4.50 -9.99 -9.40
N ILE A 7 4.78 -8.84 -10.01
CA ILE A 7 4.34 -8.56 -11.39
C ILE A 7 5.22 -9.31 -12.41
N THR A 8 6.54 -9.29 -12.23
CA THR A 8 7.49 -9.88 -13.16
C THR A 8 7.51 -11.41 -13.07
N TYR A 9 7.35 -11.96 -11.87
CA TYR A 9 7.42 -13.39 -11.57
C TYR A 9 6.17 -13.85 -10.78
N PRO A 10 4.98 -13.80 -11.40
CA PRO A 10 3.71 -13.96 -10.69
C PRO A 10 3.48 -15.37 -10.10
N ASP A 11 4.21 -16.37 -10.57
CA ASP A 11 4.09 -17.77 -10.14
C ASP A 11 5.30 -18.21 -9.27
N TYR A 12 6.19 -17.30 -8.88
CA TYR A 12 7.42 -17.63 -8.12
C TYR A 12 7.26 -17.51 -6.60
N PHE A 13 6.42 -16.58 -6.13
CA PHE A 13 6.28 -16.27 -4.71
C PHE A 13 4.95 -16.78 -4.17
N ALA A 14 4.98 -17.43 -3.00
CA ALA A 14 3.77 -17.88 -2.31
C ALA A 14 2.92 -16.71 -1.80
N ALA A 15 3.56 -15.61 -1.38
CA ALA A 15 2.91 -14.40 -0.89
C ALA A 15 3.85 -13.19 -0.94
N ALA A 16 3.30 -11.99 -0.77
CA ALA A 16 4.04 -10.75 -0.70
C ALA A 16 3.49 -9.75 0.33
N VAL A 17 4.39 -8.98 0.95
CA VAL A 17 4.05 -7.93 1.91
C VAL A 17 4.64 -6.60 1.47
N PRO A 18 3.96 -5.82 0.59
CA PRO A 18 4.39 -4.47 0.25
C PRO A 18 4.16 -3.51 1.43
N ILE A 19 5.24 -2.96 1.98
CA ILE A 19 5.22 -2.01 3.09
C ILE A 19 5.74 -0.67 2.59
N CYS A 20 5.05 0.44 2.91
CA CYS A 20 5.41 1.81 2.51
C CYS A 20 5.93 1.86 1.06
N GLU A 21 5.21 1.19 0.17
CA GLU A 21 5.74 0.77 -1.11
C GLU A 21 5.79 1.95 -2.11
N ALA A 22 6.88 2.05 -2.88
CA ALA A 22 7.13 3.16 -3.82
C ALA A 22 6.98 2.78 -5.31
N TYR A 23 6.02 1.91 -5.65
CA TYR A 23 5.64 1.53 -7.00
C TYR A 23 4.50 2.41 -7.50
N ALA A 24 4.86 3.48 -8.22
CA ALA A 24 3.93 4.54 -8.60
C ALA A 24 2.70 4.04 -9.36
N TYR A 25 1.54 4.62 -9.06
CA TYR A 25 0.31 4.27 -9.77
C TYR A 25 0.28 4.86 -11.20
N HIS A 26 0.78 6.10 -11.36
CA HIS A 26 0.98 6.75 -12.67
C HIS A 26 2.46 6.89 -13.04
N GLU A 27 2.71 7.08 -14.33
CA GLU A 27 4.04 7.43 -14.84
C GLU A 27 4.40 8.87 -14.47
N TYR A 28 5.70 9.12 -14.26
CA TYR A 28 6.26 10.46 -14.15
C TYR A 28 6.86 10.91 -15.47
N ALA A 29 6.68 12.19 -15.80
CA ALA A 29 7.19 12.77 -17.03
C ALA A 29 8.72 12.76 -17.05
N ARG A 30 9.30 12.56 -18.23
CA ARG A 30 10.75 12.58 -18.46
C ARG A 30 11.14 13.71 -19.42
N ASN A 31 12.33 14.24 -19.22
CA ASN A 31 13.03 15.10 -20.16
C ASN A 31 13.51 14.28 -21.36
N SER A 32 14.05 14.96 -22.38
CA SER A 32 14.62 14.31 -23.57
C SER A 32 15.87 13.47 -23.27
N ASP A 33 16.55 13.76 -22.17
CA ASP A 33 17.71 13.00 -21.65
C ASP A 33 17.29 11.85 -20.71
N GLU A 34 15.99 11.50 -20.71
CA GLU A 34 15.37 10.47 -19.88
C GLU A 34 15.36 10.75 -18.37
N THR A 35 15.93 11.87 -17.90
CA THR A 35 15.81 12.27 -16.49
C THR A 35 14.36 12.64 -16.15
N TYR A 36 13.97 12.52 -14.87
CA TYR A 36 12.62 12.92 -14.46
C TYR A 36 12.45 14.43 -14.54
N LYS A 37 11.30 14.87 -15.06
CA LYS A 37 10.87 16.26 -14.92
C LYS A 37 10.55 16.55 -13.46
N THR A 38 11.11 17.63 -12.95
CA THR A 38 10.91 18.06 -11.57
C THR A 38 10.22 19.41 -11.48
N ASN A 39 9.42 19.58 -10.45
CA ASN A 39 8.91 20.87 -10.01
C ASN A 39 9.87 21.48 -8.97
N ASN A 40 9.97 22.80 -8.95
CA ASN A 40 10.68 23.53 -7.89
C ASN A 40 9.82 23.58 -6.62
N ILE A 41 9.70 22.42 -5.96
CA ILE A 41 8.95 22.25 -4.72
C ILE A 41 9.93 21.90 -3.61
N GLU A 42 9.82 22.61 -2.50
CA GLU A 42 10.55 22.30 -1.28
C GLU A 42 9.96 21.05 -0.63
N VAL A 43 10.83 20.08 -0.36
CA VAL A 43 10.52 18.84 0.36
C VAL A 43 11.47 18.79 1.54
N SER A 44 10.90 18.58 2.72
CA SER A 44 11.62 18.34 3.97
C SER A 44 10.94 17.21 4.74
N ALA A 45 11.70 16.54 5.62
CA ALA A 45 11.12 15.58 6.55
C ALA A 45 10.26 16.36 7.56
N GLY A 46 8.94 16.37 7.37
CA GLY A 46 7.96 17.16 8.13
C GLY A 46 7.36 18.36 7.38
N GLY A 47 7.66 18.52 6.09
CA GLY A 47 7.02 19.51 5.23
C GLY A 47 5.79 18.93 4.51
N LYS A 48 4.86 19.79 4.10
CA LYS A 48 3.60 19.39 3.42
C LYS A 48 3.79 18.59 2.13
N ASN A 49 5.00 18.61 1.55
CA ASN A 49 5.29 18.01 0.26
C ASN A 49 6.13 16.77 0.43
N SER A 50 5.62 15.67 -0.12
CA SER A 50 6.36 14.43 -0.17
C SER A 50 7.59 14.47 -1.06
N ALA A 51 8.58 13.62 -0.79
CA ALA A 51 9.75 13.42 -1.65
C ALA A 51 9.37 13.20 -3.12
N VAL A 52 8.29 12.47 -3.35
CA VAL A 52 7.79 12.17 -4.70
C VAL A 52 7.02 13.34 -5.34
N SER A 53 6.63 14.36 -4.57
CA SER A 53 5.97 15.56 -5.09
C SER A 53 6.91 16.44 -5.91
N ARG A 54 8.23 16.21 -5.83
CA ARG A 54 9.20 16.83 -6.74
C ARG A 54 9.02 16.40 -8.18
N PHE A 55 8.49 15.20 -8.44
CA PHE A 55 8.36 14.69 -9.80
C PHE A 55 7.03 15.09 -10.44
N VAL A 56 7.06 15.43 -11.72
CA VAL A 56 5.85 15.76 -12.49
C VAL A 56 5.13 14.47 -12.85
N GLU A 57 4.04 14.17 -12.14
CA GLU A 57 3.17 13.02 -12.42
C GLU A 57 2.36 13.25 -13.71
N THR A 58 2.20 12.21 -14.52
CA THR A 58 1.36 12.22 -15.72
C THR A 58 0.01 11.56 -15.43
N LYS A 59 -0.94 11.67 -16.36
CA LYS A 59 -2.22 10.92 -16.28
C LYS A 59 -2.11 9.48 -16.79
N LYS A 60 -0.93 9.05 -17.27
CA LYS A 60 -0.75 7.71 -17.84
C LYS A 60 -0.54 6.71 -16.72
N LEU A 61 -1.35 5.66 -16.71
CA LEU A 61 -1.24 4.58 -15.71
C LEU A 61 0.07 3.81 -15.90
N TRP A 62 0.85 3.71 -14.82
CA TRP A 62 1.97 2.79 -14.75
C TRP A 62 1.51 1.42 -14.28
N VAL A 63 0.54 1.35 -13.36
CA VAL A 63 -0.14 0.13 -12.92
C VAL A 63 -1.27 -0.18 -13.90
N THR A 64 -0.94 -0.87 -14.99
CA THR A 64 -1.91 -1.25 -16.02
C THR A 64 -2.80 -2.41 -15.56
N LYS A 65 -3.94 -2.61 -16.24
CA LYS A 65 -4.81 -3.78 -16.01
C LYS A 65 -4.06 -5.11 -16.12
N GLU A 66 -3.10 -5.21 -17.04
CA GLU A 66 -2.26 -6.41 -17.20
C GLU A 66 -1.40 -6.67 -15.96
N LYS A 67 -0.78 -5.61 -15.41
CA LYS A 67 0.01 -5.71 -14.17
C LYS A 67 -0.86 -6.11 -12.98
N ILE A 68 -2.09 -5.59 -12.89
CA ILE A 68 -3.07 -6.01 -11.87
C ILE A 68 -3.43 -7.49 -12.00
N GLN A 69 -3.65 -8.00 -13.22
CA GLN A 69 -3.93 -9.43 -13.43
C GLN A 69 -2.75 -10.33 -13.03
N LYS A 70 -1.51 -9.89 -13.30
CA LYS A 70 -0.30 -10.59 -12.85
C LYS A 70 -0.20 -10.60 -11.32
N MET A 71 -0.36 -9.42 -10.69
CA MET A 71 -0.30 -9.26 -9.24
C MET A 71 -1.40 -10.04 -8.50
N LYS A 72 -2.61 -10.12 -9.05
CA LYS A 72 -3.75 -10.84 -8.46
C LYS A 72 -3.45 -12.31 -8.15
N LYS A 73 -2.50 -12.94 -8.85
CA LYS A 73 -2.11 -14.34 -8.65
C LYS A 73 -1.39 -14.60 -7.34
N THR A 74 -0.77 -13.58 -6.75
CA THR A 74 0.00 -13.71 -5.51
C THR A 74 -0.80 -13.13 -4.35
N PRO A 75 -1.04 -13.89 -3.27
CA PRO A 75 -1.53 -13.36 -2.01
C PRO A 75 -0.71 -12.14 -1.58
N VAL A 76 -1.39 -11.07 -1.23
CA VAL A 76 -0.72 -9.81 -0.94
C VAL A 76 -1.32 -9.11 0.27
N TRP A 77 -0.46 -8.59 1.13
CA TRP A 77 -0.86 -7.78 2.28
C TRP A 77 -0.10 -6.45 2.29
N PHE A 78 -0.80 -5.37 2.01
CA PHE A 78 -0.23 -4.03 2.00
C PHE A 78 -0.22 -3.42 3.41
N ILE A 79 0.84 -2.69 3.73
CA ILE A 79 0.98 -1.98 5.00
C ILE A 79 1.43 -0.54 4.73
N ALA A 80 0.69 0.45 5.25
CA ALA A 80 1.10 1.84 5.18
C ALA A 80 0.50 2.66 6.33
N ALA A 81 1.02 3.86 6.55
CA ALA A 81 0.40 4.87 7.41
C ALA A 81 -0.07 6.07 6.58
N ALA A 82 -1.16 6.71 7.01
CA ALA A 82 -1.76 7.83 6.30
C ALA A 82 -0.87 9.07 6.27
N ASP A 83 -0.06 9.26 7.31
CA ASP A 83 0.93 10.34 7.40
C ASP A 83 2.33 9.96 6.87
N ASP A 84 2.40 8.99 5.96
CA ASP A 84 3.61 8.77 5.15
C ASP A 84 3.78 9.91 4.13
N GLU A 85 4.63 10.86 4.52
CA GLU A 85 5.07 11.96 3.66
C GLU A 85 6.24 11.60 2.74
N ILE A 86 6.85 10.42 2.80
CA ILE A 86 7.92 10.04 1.85
C ILE A 86 7.32 9.36 0.63
N VAL A 87 6.37 8.45 0.86
CA VAL A 87 5.70 7.65 -0.15
C VAL A 87 4.20 7.73 0.08
N THR A 88 3.59 8.83 -0.38
CA THR A 88 2.19 9.13 -0.09
C THR A 88 1.24 8.05 -0.62
N PRO A 89 0.53 7.29 0.23
CA PRO A 89 -0.22 6.10 -0.18
C PRO A 89 -1.25 6.36 -1.31
N LYS A 90 -1.84 7.57 -1.34
CA LYS A 90 -2.75 8.02 -2.40
C LYS A 90 -2.16 7.93 -3.81
N LYS A 91 -0.85 8.16 -3.98
CA LYS A 91 -0.14 8.12 -5.27
C LYS A 91 0.41 6.72 -5.61
N PHE A 92 0.33 5.78 -4.66
CA PHE A 92 1.01 4.49 -4.68
C PHE A 92 0.01 3.35 -4.41
N SER A 93 0.00 2.83 -3.18
CA SER A 93 -0.63 1.57 -2.83
C SER A 93 -2.16 1.62 -2.80
N LEU A 94 -2.78 2.74 -2.40
CA LEU A 94 -4.24 2.83 -2.25
C LEU A 94 -5.00 2.57 -3.55
N PRO A 95 -4.71 3.27 -4.68
CA PRO A 95 -5.41 3.00 -5.93
C PRO A 95 -5.09 1.61 -6.48
N THR A 96 -3.86 1.11 -6.31
CA THR A 96 -3.45 -0.24 -6.73
C THR A 96 -4.27 -1.33 -6.02
N TYR A 97 -4.44 -1.20 -4.70
CA TYR A 97 -5.24 -2.15 -3.92
C TYR A 97 -6.71 -2.16 -4.33
N ARG A 98 -7.31 -0.98 -4.55
CA ARG A 98 -8.69 -0.89 -5.05
C ARG A 98 -8.85 -1.62 -6.40
N ASP A 99 -7.88 -1.46 -7.29
CA ASP A 99 -7.92 -2.10 -8.60
C ASP A 99 -7.71 -3.63 -8.52
N LEU A 100 -6.91 -4.13 -7.57
CA LEU A 100 -6.85 -5.56 -7.25
C LEU A 100 -8.22 -6.11 -6.80
N LEU A 101 -8.90 -5.43 -5.88
CA LEU A 101 -10.23 -5.84 -5.41
C LEU A 101 -11.26 -5.82 -6.54
N ARG A 102 -11.20 -4.83 -7.44
CA ARG A 102 -12.07 -4.74 -8.62
C ARG A 102 -11.75 -5.80 -9.68
N ALA A 103 -10.49 -6.24 -9.77
CA ALA A 103 -10.10 -7.39 -10.57
C ALA A 103 -10.49 -8.75 -9.93
N GLY A 104 -11.05 -8.72 -8.71
CA GLY A 104 -11.51 -9.91 -7.99
C GLY A 104 -10.37 -10.67 -7.31
N ALA A 105 -9.36 -9.98 -6.79
CA ALA A 105 -8.36 -10.60 -5.92
C ALA A 105 -9.01 -10.98 -4.58
N ASP A 106 -8.99 -12.28 -4.25
CA ASP A 106 -9.69 -12.83 -3.09
C ASP A 106 -8.81 -12.82 -1.82
N ASN A 107 -7.52 -13.13 -1.96
CA ASN A 107 -6.51 -13.09 -0.89
C ASN A 107 -5.63 -11.82 -1.00
N ALA A 108 -6.27 -10.65 -0.87
CA ALA A 108 -5.60 -9.36 -0.90
C ALA A 108 -6.06 -8.47 0.26
N TRP A 109 -5.12 -8.05 1.08
CA TRP A 109 -5.37 -7.37 2.36
C TRP A 109 -4.61 -6.05 2.46
N TYR A 110 -5.11 -5.16 3.30
CA TYR A 110 -4.48 -3.88 3.54
C TYR A 110 -4.65 -3.48 5.00
N SER A 111 -3.54 -3.20 5.69
CA SER A 111 -3.53 -2.58 7.01
C SER A 111 -3.05 -1.13 6.89
N TYR A 112 -3.95 -0.20 7.19
CA TYR A 112 -3.74 1.24 7.06
C TYR A 112 -3.85 1.93 8.41
N TYR A 113 -2.76 2.53 8.85
CA TYR A 113 -2.65 3.19 10.14
C TYR A 113 -2.83 4.70 9.99
N GLU A 114 -3.28 5.40 11.03
CA GLU A 114 -3.29 6.87 10.99
C GLU A 114 -1.85 7.35 11.03
N ASN A 115 -1.06 6.74 11.91
CA ASN A 115 0.30 7.11 12.22
C ASN A 115 1.08 5.88 12.79
N VAL A 116 2.39 6.01 13.01
CA VAL A 116 3.33 4.96 13.51
C VAL A 116 3.80 5.20 14.95
N VAL A 117 3.24 4.46 15.90
CA VAL A 117 3.60 4.51 17.33
C VAL A 117 4.47 3.31 17.69
N GLY A 118 5.58 3.54 18.39
CA GLY A 118 6.41 2.45 18.92
C GLY A 118 5.98 1.99 20.30
N THR A 119 6.47 0.82 20.68
CA THR A 119 6.17 0.17 21.98
C THR A 119 7.41 0.00 22.85
N ASP A 120 8.59 0.21 22.30
CA ASP A 120 9.89 0.15 22.98
C ASP A 120 10.08 1.32 23.94
N VAL A 121 9.62 2.52 23.55
CA VAL A 121 9.60 3.71 24.39
C VAL A 121 8.16 4.23 24.51
N PRO A 122 7.62 4.43 25.73
CA PRO A 122 6.28 4.98 25.92
C PRO A 122 6.07 6.29 25.15
N ASN A 123 4.97 6.38 24.41
CA ASN A 123 4.60 7.55 23.59
C ASN A 123 5.56 7.86 22.43
N SER A 124 6.41 6.92 22.01
CA SER A 124 7.27 7.12 20.83
C SER A 124 6.45 7.23 19.54
N ARG A 125 6.77 8.26 18.74
CA ARG A 125 6.14 8.55 17.45
C ARG A 125 7.23 8.58 16.37
N PHE A 126 7.09 7.76 15.35
CA PHE A 126 8.02 7.67 14.22
C PHE A 126 7.45 8.31 12.95
N PRO A 127 8.24 8.70 11.94
CA PRO A 127 7.67 9.11 10.66
C PRO A 127 6.67 8.07 10.11
N GLY A 128 5.57 8.52 9.49
CA GLY A 128 4.54 7.62 8.93
C GLY A 128 5.11 6.58 7.96
N HIS A 129 6.19 6.94 7.26
CA HIS A 129 6.93 6.04 6.39
C HIS A 129 7.37 4.75 7.08
N PHE A 130 7.62 4.78 8.40
CA PHE A 130 8.20 3.67 9.16
C PHE A 130 7.17 2.60 9.54
N SER A 131 6.12 2.44 8.72
CA SER A 131 5.04 1.48 8.91
C SER A 131 5.49 0.01 8.99
N TRP A 132 6.74 -0.30 8.60
CA TRP A 132 7.38 -1.60 8.83
C TRP A 132 7.52 -1.95 10.32
N ILE A 133 7.52 -0.97 11.22
CA ILE A 133 7.58 -1.21 12.67
C ILE A 133 6.43 -2.12 13.11
N TYR A 134 5.21 -1.89 12.61
CA TYR A 134 4.07 -2.74 12.93
C TYR A 134 4.26 -4.18 12.45
N PHE A 135 4.83 -4.36 11.26
CA PHE A 135 5.09 -5.70 10.73
C PHE A 135 6.16 -6.43 11.53
N LEU A 136 7.32 -5.80 11.75
CA LEU A 136 8.46 -6.42 12.44
C LEU A 136 8.19 -6.71 13.92
N ASN A 137 7.25 -6.00 14.54
CA ASN A 137 6.81 -6.24 15.91
C ASN A 137 5.61 -7.21 16.01
N ASN A 138 5.15 -7.80 14.91
CA ASN A 138 3.97 -8.66 14.84
C ASN A 138 2.68 -7.98 15.36
N GLN A 139 2.42 -6.75 14.90
CA GLN A 139 1.31 -5.90 15.35
C GLN A 139 0.27 -5.63 14.25
N VAL A 140 0.38 -6.35 13.13
CA VAL A 140 -0.54 -6.22 11.98
C VAL A 140 -1.69 -7.18 12.18
N GLU A 141 -2.83 -6.67 12.63
CA GLU A 141 -3.96 -7.52 13.02
C GLU A 141 -5.30 -7.12 12.40
N GLY A 142 -5.47 -5.85 12.01
CA GLY A 142 -6.69 -5.35 11.39
C GLY A 142 -6.49 -5.03 9.92
N VAL A 143 -7.53 -5.27 9.14
CA VAL A 143 -7.57 -4.96 7.71
C VAL A 143 -8.69 -3.98 7.39
N GLN A 144 -8.50 -3.26 6.30
CA GLN A 144 -9.47 -2.31 5.78
C GLN A 144 -10.72 -3.01 5.21
N ASN A 145 -11.86 -2.31 5.24
CA ASN A 145 -13.11 -2.82 4.69
C ASN A 145 -13.04 -2.95 3.16
N ARG A 146 -13.02 -4.19 2.68
CA ARG A 146 -12.81 -4.51 1.25
C ARG A 146 -13.96 -4.04 0.39
N ASP A 147 -15.20 -4.24 0.83
CA ASP A 147 -16.38 -3.88 0.06
C ASP A 147 -16.51 -2.36 -0.09
N LYS A 148 -16.22 -1.61 0.97
CA LYS A 148 -16.19 -0.15 0.95
C LYS A 148 -15.16 0.35 -0.05
N ILE A 149 -13.95 -0.20 -0.06
CA ILE A 149 -12.89 0.20 -0.99
C ILE A 149 -13.25 -0.17 -2.43
N LYS A 150 -13.62 -1.43 -2.68
CA LYS A 150 -13.97 -1.94 -4.01
C LYS A 150 -15.04 -1.09 -4.69
N ASN A 151 -16.08 -0.72 -3.92
CA ASN A 151 -17.25 0.01 -4.40
C ASN A 151 -17.12 1.54 -4.30
N SER A 152 -16.04 2.06 -3.71
CA SER A 152 -15.84 3.49 -3.55
C SER A 152 -15.71 4.22 -4.88
N LYS A 153 -16.45 5.33 -5.03
CA LYS A 153 -16.29 6.30 -6.13
C LYS A 153 -15.34 7.44 -5.76
N ASP A 154 -14.91 7.50 -4.51
CA ASP A 154 -13.95 8.50 -4.04
C ASP A 154 -12.57 8.25 -4.68
N THR A 155 -11.93 9.35 -5.06
CA THR A 155 -10.58 9.39 -5.64
C THR A 155 -9.55 9.96 -4.67
N GLU A 156 -9.99 10.44 -3.50
CA GLU A 156 -9.12 10.99 -2.47
C GLU A 156 -8.67 9.91 -1.48
N THR A 157 -9.63 9.26 -0.83
CA THR A 157 -9.38 8.21 0.16
C THR A 157 -9.61 6.81 -0.40
N PHE A 158 -10.32 6.68 -1.53
CA PHE A 158 -10.72 5.40 -2.09
C PHE A 158 -11.58 4.53 -1.15
N GLY A 159 -12.18 5.12 -0.11
CA GLY A 159 -12.95 4.41 0.91
C GLY A 159 -12.12 3.85 2.08
N PHE A 160 -10.82 4.14 2.13
CA PHE A 160 -9.95 3.76 3.24
C PHE A 160 -10.21 4.61 4.48
N GLU A 161 -10.07 3.98 5.64
CA GLU A 161 -10.20 4.61 6.96
C GLU A 161 -9.00 4.18 7.81
N PRO A 162 -7.95 5.02 7.92
CA PRO A 162 -6.79 4.68 8.70
C PRO A 162 -7.18 4.47 10.17
N SER A 163 -6.60 3.48 10.83
CA SER A 163 -6.94 3.18 12.23
C SER A 163 -5.78 2.55 12.99
N ASN A 164 -5.26 3.27 13.98
CA ASN A 164 -4.36 2.69 14.97
C ASN A 164 -5.11 1.81 15.97
N ALA A 165 -6.29 2.23 16.43
CA ALA A 165 -7.12 1.48 17.37
C ALA A 165 -7.56 0.12 16.81
N GLY A 166 -7.89 0.07 15.51
CA GLY A 166 -8.19 -1.16 14.78
C GLY A 166 -6.96 -1.96 14.35
N LYS A 167 -5.74 -1.54 14.71
CA LYS A 167 -4.48 -2.18 14.29
C LYS A 167 -4.37 -2.35 12.77
N GLY A 168 -4.73 -1.30 12.03
CA GLY A 168 -4.69 -1.26 10.56
C GLY A 168 -6.06 -1.31 9.88
N GLY A 169 -7.15 -1.53 10.59
CA GLY A 169 -8.50 -1.39 10.02
C GLY A 169 -9.63 -1.96 10.89
N SER A 170 -10.86 -1.89 10.39
CA SER A 170 -12.07 -2.29 11.13
C SER A 170 -12.45 -3.77 10.95
N GLU A 171 -11.77 -4.49 10.05
CA GLU A 171 -12.09 -5.88 9.71
C GLU A 171 -10.93 -6.83 10.03
N LYS A 172 -11.17 -8.13 9.80
CA LYS A 172 -10.18 -9.20 9.89
C LYS A 172 -10.04 -9.88 8.54
N ALA A 173 -8.82 -10.33 8.22
CA ALA A 173 -8.57 -11.07 7.00
C ALA A 173 -9.37 -12.37 7.00
N LYS A 174 -10.08 -12.62 5.89
CA LYS A 174 -10.95 -13.77 5.69
C LYS A 174 -10.87 -14.27 4.25
N VAL A 175 -10.47 -15.51 4.07
CA VAL A 175 -10.54 -16.19 2.77
C VAL A 175 -11.43 -17.42 2.97
N ASN A 176 -12.39 -17.64 2.07
CA ASN A 176 -13.34 -18.75 2.14
C ASN A 176 -14.07 -18.94 3.49
N GLY A 177 -14.26 -17.86 4.25
CA GLY A 177 -14.90 -17.89 5.57
C GLY A 177 -13.97 -18.23 6.75
N LYS A 178 -12.72 -18.64 6.50
CA LYS A 178 -11.70 -18.82 7.53
C LYS A 178 -11.00 -17.49 7.80
N MET A 179 -10.80 -17.18 9.08
CA MET A 179 -10.04 -15.99 9.49
C MET A 179 -8.54 -16.30 9.52
N PHE A 180 -7.74 -15.30 9.20
CA PHE A 180 -6.27 -15.43 9.16
C PHE A 180 -5.60 -14.30 9.91
N ALA A 181 -4.52 -14.64 10.59
CA ALA A 181 -3.52 -13.68 11.02
C ALA A 181 -2.52 -13.36 9.89
N MET A 182 -1.73 -12.31 10.09
CA MET A 182 -0.74 -11.84 9.11
C MET A 182 0.34 -12.89 8.80
N ASP A 183 0.63 -13.80 9.72
CA ASP A 183 1.60 -14.88 9.58
C ASP A 183 1.02 -16.15 8.90
N GLU A 184 -0.29 -16.22 8.70
CA GLU A 184 -0.99 -17.41 8.18
C GLU A 184 -1.52 -17.23 6.75
N PHE A 185 -1.51 -16.01 6.19
CA PHE A 185 -2.25 -15.71 4.95
C PHE A 185 -1.68 -16.38 3.67
N SER A 186 -0.46 -16.93 3.73
CA SER A 186 0.13 -17.69 2.63
C SER A 186 -0.37 -19.14 2.54
N GLU A 187 -1.03 -19.66 3.60
CA GLU A 187 -1.36 -21.08 3.73
C GLU A 187 -2.58 -21.52 2.90
N GLU A 188 -3.38 -20.60 2.36
CA GLU A 188 -4.60 -20.94 1.58
C GLU A 188 -4.37 -21.15 0.06
N ASN A 189 -3.12 -21.14 -0.39
CA ASN A 189 -2.77 -21.43 -1.79
C ASN A 189 -2.43 -22.92 -2.05
N GLU A 190 -2.49 -23.76 -1.02
CA GLU A 190 -2.32 -25.22 -1.10
C GLU A 190 -3.68 -25.95 -1.10
#